data_AF-A0A818EEI5-F1
#
_entry.id   AF-A0A818EEI5-F1
#
_cell.length_a   1.000
_cell.length_b   1.000
_cell.length_c   1.000
_cell.angle_alpha   90.00
_cell.angle_beta   90.00
_cell.angle_gamma   90.00
#
_symmetry.space_group_name_H-M   'P 1'
#
loop_
_entity.id
_entity.type
_entity.pdbx_description
1 polymer ?
#
loop_
_entity_poly.entity_id
_entity_poly.type
_entity_poly.pdbx_seq_one_letter_code
_entity_poly.pdbx_strand_id
1 'polypeptide(L)'
;WYHMPAPEMTVEKKNDLIAIQMRGGLYADKFFKKGSDTKGLPKYFQTGTVVDNPADFYRRIPKKDRKKTILEELYNDSKVKKFSKKRYVEIKETNRRRIAAMKHMKRLKNKKK
;
A
#
# COMPACT_ATOMS: atom_id res chain seq x y z
N TRP A 1 7.67 -25.20 -10.33
CA TRP A 1 6.39 -24.81 -9.70
C TRP A 1 5.27 -24.98 -10.72
N TYR A 2 4.78 -26.20 -10.92
CA TYR A 2 3.60 -26.55 -11.75
C TYR A 2 3.27 -25.59 -12.92
N HIS A 3 4.25 -25.30 -13.79
CA HIS A 3 4.11 -24.39 -14.94
C HIS A 3 3.45 -23.03 -14.64
N MET A 4 3.84 -22.37 -13.53
CA MET A 4 3.35 -21.03 -13.21
C MET A 4 3.67 -20.04 -14.36
N PRO A 5 2.65 -19.41 -14.99
CA PRO A 5 2.86 -18.51 -16.12
C PRO A 5 3.52 -17.21 -15.67
N ALA A 6 4.17 -16.52 -16.60
CA ALA A 6 4.58 -15.13 -16.45
C ALA A 6 3.48 -14.25 -17.08
N PRO A 7 2.57 -13.65 -16.29
CA PRO A 7 1.49 -12.86 -16.86
C PRO A 7 2.00 -11.53 -17.40
N GLU A 8 1.30 -10.98 -18.40
CA GLU A 8 1.57 -9.62 -18.86
C GLU A 8 1.28 -8.58 -17.77
N MET A 9 2.18 -7.60 -17.66
CA MET A 9 2.12 -6.53 -16.67
C MET A 9 1.17 -5.43 -17.10
N THR A 10 -0.13 -5.68 -16.94
CA THR A 10 -1.18 -4.65 -17.03
C THR A 10 -1.05 -3.63 -15.88
N VAL A 11 -1.53 -2.41 -16.09
CA VAL A 11 -1.49 -1.34 -15.07
C VAL A 11 -2.15 -1.76 -13.76
N GLU A 12 -3.30 -2.44 -13.82
CA GLU A 12 -4.04 -2.91 -12.64
C GLU A 12 -3.23 -3.88 -11.78
N LYS A 13 -2.69 -4.94 -12.41
CA LYS A 13 -1.82 -5.92 -11.73
C LYS A 13 -0.58 -5.27 -11.12
N LYS A 14 0.04 -4.32 -11.83
CA LYS A 14 1.20 -3.59 -11.31
C LYS A 14 0.83 -2.82 -10.03
N ASN A 15 -0.30 -2.13 -10.05
CA ASN A 15 -0.76 -1.35 -8.91
C ASN A 15 -1.08 -2.25 -7.71
N ASP A 16 -1.75 -3.38 -7.93
CA ASP A 16 -2.03 -4.37 -6.88
C ASP A 16 -0.75 -4.93 -6.26
N LEU A 17 0.25 -5.26 -7.07
CA LEU A 17 1.55 -5.73 -6.57
C LEU A 17 2.30 -4.66 -5.77
N ILE A 18 2.24 -3.39 -6.20
CA ILE A 18 2.81 -2.27 -5.43
C ILE A 18 2.07 -2.13 -4.09
N ALA A 19 0.74 -2.26 -4.08
CA ALA A 19 -0.05 -2.21 -2.85
C ALA A 19 0.36 -3.32 -1.87
N ILE A 20 0.59 -4.55 -2.36
CA ILE A 20 1.10 -5.67 -1.57
C ILE A 20 2.50 -5.36 -1.02
N GLN A 21 3.37 -4.77 -1.84
CA GLN A 21 4.73 -4.39 -1.46
C GLN A 21 4.72 -3.37 -0.32
N MET A 22 3.80 -2.40 -0.40
CA MET A 22 3.65 -1.31 0.57
C MET A 22 2.75 -1.65 1.76
N ARG A 23 2.32 -2.92 1.92
CA ARG A 23 1.33 -3.31 2.94
C ARG A 23 1.71 -2.96 4.37
N GLY A 24 3.01 -2.88 4.68
CA GLY A 24 3.52 -2.47 5.99
C GLY A 24 3.22 -1.03 6.38
N GLY A 25 2.85 -0.18 5.41
CA GLY A 25 2.44 1.21 5.66
C GLY A 25 0.93 1.44 5.64
N LEU A 26 0.11 0.39 5.42
CA LEU A 26 -1.34 0.53 5.27
C LEU A 26 -2.09 0.55 6.61
N TYR A 27 -1.51 -0.10 7.62
CA TYR A 27 -2.13 -0.31 8.92
C TYR A 27 -1.13 0.05 10.03
N ALA A 28 -1.62 0.55 11.17
CA ALA A 28 -0.79 0.89 12.31
C ALA A 28 -0.46 -0.32 13.21
N ASP A 29 -1.33 -1.33 13.18
CA ASP A 29 -1.35 -2.50 14.04
C ASP A 29 -0.75 -3.75 13.38
N LYS A 30 -0.57 -3.73 12.06
CA LYS A 30 -0.08 -4.88 11.29
C LYS A 30 1.36 -4.69 10.86
N PHE A 31 2.24 -5.51 11.42
CA PHE A 31 3.65 -5.55 11.08
C PHE A 31 3.96 -6.79 10.24
N PHE A 32 4.52 -6.58 9.05
CA PHE A 32 4.90 -7.65 8.14
C PHE A 32 6.43 -7.81 8.07
N LYS A 33 6.90 -9.03 7.80
CA LYS A 33 8.33 -9.31 7.63
C LYS A 33 8.86 -8.61 6.37
N LYS A 34 9.97 -7.88 6.51
CA LYS A 34 10.63 -7.10 5.44
C LYS A 34 11.39 -7.94 4.38
N GLY A 35 11.06 -9.21 4.19
CA GLY A 35 11.84 -10.12 3.34
C GLY A 35 11.31 -10.33 1.92
N SER A 36 9.99 -10.35 1.75
CA SER A 36 9.35 -10.71 0.47
C SER A 36 9.23 -9.52 -0.49
N ASP A 37 9.15 -8.31 0.05
CA ASP A 37 8.66 -7.12 -0.68
C ASP A 37 9.80 -6.17 -1.10
N THR A 38 11.05 -6.49 -0.75
CA THR A 38 12.18 -5.58 -0.97
C THR A 38 12.92 -5.84 -2.28
N LYS A 39 12.78 -7.03 -2.87
CA LYS A 39 13.54 -7.45 -4.06
C LYS A 39 12.93 -6.99 -5.40
N GLY A 40 11.83 -6.23 -5.37
CA GLY A 40 11.11 -5.77 -6.56
C GLY A 40 9.88 -6.63 -6.88
N LEU A 41 9.21 -6.32 -7.99
CA LEU A 41 8.01 -7.03 -8.43
C LEU A 41 8.37 -8.45 -8.92
N PRO A 42 7.61 -9.48 -8.52
CA PRO A 42 7.89 -10.85 -8.95
C PRO A 42 7.62 -11.04 -10.45
N LYS A 43 8.49 -11.79 -11.15
CA LYS A 43 8.33 -12.13 -12.57
C LYS A 43 7.21 -13.14 -12.82
N TYR A 44 7.06 -14.10 -11.92
CA TYR A 44 6.03 -15.15 -11.99
C TYR A 44 5.07 -14.94 -10.83
N PHE A 45 3.78 -14.77 -11.14
CA PHE A 45 2.73 -14.61 -10.15
C PHE A 45 1.39 -15.06 -10.74
N GLN A 46 0.45 -15.36 -9.86
CA GLN A 46 -0.94 -15.64 -10.21
C GLN A 46 -1.86 -14.83 -9.31
N THR A 47 -2.93 -14.31 -9.89
CA THR A 47 -4.00 -13.65 -9.15
C THR A 47 -5.13 -14.65 -9.00
N GLY A 48 -5.50 -14.96 -7.76
CA GLY A 48 -6.59 -15.88 -7.43
C GLY A 48 -7.56 -15.24 -6.44
N THR A 49 -8.77 -15.77 -6.37
CA THR A 49 -9.77 -15.38 -5.37
C THR A 49 -9.87 -16.46 -4.31
N VAL A 50 -9.95 -16.07 -3.03
CA VAL A 50 -10.15 -17.01 -1.93
C VAL A 50 -11.57 -17.56 -1.99
N VAL A 51 -11.69 -18.89 -2.00
CA VAL A 51 -12.99 -19.59 -1.91
C VAL A 51 -13.36 -19.77 -0.45
N ASP A 52 -14.57 -19.36 -0.07
CA ASP A 52 -15.02 -19.45 1.32
C ASP A 52 -15.21 -20.90 1.77
N ASN A 53 -14.89 -21.16 3.03
CA ASN A 53 -15.18 -22.44 3.67
C ASN A 53 -16.66 -22.49 4.10
N PRO A 54 -17.44 -23.54 3.74
CA PRO A 54 -18.83 -23.69 4.18
C PRO A 54 -19.04 -23.61 5.69
N ALA A 55 -18.04 -24.00 6.49
CA ALA A 55 -18.13 -23.99 7.94
C ALA A 55 -18.06 -22.58 8.58
N ASP A 56 -17.57 -21.56 7.87
CA ASP A 56 -17.23 -20.25 8.44
C ASP A 56 -18.19 -19.13 7.97
N PHE A 57 -19.50 -19.37 8.14
CA PHE A 57 -20.57 -18.54 7.58
C PHE A 57 -20.54 -17.07 8.03
N TYR A 58 -20.22 -16.81 9.29
CA TYR A 58 -20.28 -15.46 9.87
C TYR A 58 -19.05 -14.61 9.57
N ARG A 59 -17.93 -15.23 9.17
CA ARG A 59 -16.68 -14.54 8.87
C ARG A 59 -16.48 -14.27 7.37
N ARG A 60 -17.32 -14.85 6.52
CA ARG A 60 -17.24 -14.67 5.07
C ARG A 60 -17.58 -13.24 4.63
N ILE A 61 -16.97 -12.81 3.53
CA ILE A 61 -17.22 -11.49 2.95
C ILE A 61 -18.54 -11.53 2.15
N PRO A 62 -19.52 -10.65 2.41
CA PRO A 62 -20.76 -10.58 1.64
C PRO A 62 -20.49 -10.28 0.15
N LYS A 63 -21.36 -10.76 -0.75
CA LYS A 63 -21.20 -10.60 -2.21
C LYS A 63 -21.00 -9.14 -2.65
N LYS A 64 -21.67 -8.19 -1.98
CA LYS A 64 -21.59 -6.75 -2.26
C LYS A 64 -20.20 -6.13 -2.00
N ASP A 65 -19.47 -6.70 -1.04
CA ASP A 65 -18.18 -6.19 -0.59
C ASP A 65 -17.03 -6.85 -1.35
N ARG A 66 -17.29 -7.93 -2.09
CA ARG A 66 -16.29 -8.58 -2.96
C ARG A 66 -16.00 -7.71 -4.19
N LYS A 67 -14.72 -7.41 -4.39
CA LYS A 67 -14.23 -6.59 -5.51
C LYS A 67 -13.32 -7.41 -6.42
N LYS A 68 -13.02 -6.86 -7.60
CA LYS A 68 -12.18 -7.54 -8.61
C LYS A 68 -10.69 -7.43 -8.29
N THR A 69 -10.29 -6.31 -7.70
CA THR A 69 -8.88 -6.01 -7.39
C THR A 69 -8.69 -5.70 -5.91
N ILE A 70 -7.47 -5.93 -5.43
CA ILE A 70 -7.11 -5.69 -4.02
C ILE A 70 -7.17 -4.19 -3.73
N LEU A 71 -6.74 -3.36 -4.68
CA LEU A 71 -6.82 -1.91 -4.54
C LEU A 71 -8.24 -1.38 -4.42
N GLU A 72 -9.19 -1.94 -5.18
CA GLU A 72 -10.60 -1.52 -5.09
C GLU A 72 -11.20 -1.86 -3.73
N GLU A 73 -10.86 -3.02 -3.17
CA GLU A 73 -11.24 -3.39 -1.81
C GLU A 73 -10.64 -2.40 -0.78
N LEU A 74 -9.35 -2.09 -0.92
CA LEU A 74 -8.64 -1.18 -0.03
C LEU A 74 -9.19 0.26 -0.09
N TYR A 75 -9.60 0.72 -1.28
CA TYR A 75 -10.19 2.04 -1.47
C TYR A 75 -11.55 2.17 -0.77
N ASN A 76 -12.30 1.08 -0.75
CA ASN A 76 -13.61 1.02 -0.11
C ASN A 76 -13.53 0.81 1.42
N ASP A 77 -12.39 0.34 1.95
CA ASP A 77 -12.20 0.21 3.40
C ASP A 77 -12.05 1.58 4.08
N SER A 78 -13.05 1.92 4.89
CA SER A 78 -13.08 3.15 5.68
C SER A 78 -11.91 3.30 6.66
N LYS A 79 -11.39 2.20 7.22
CA LYS A 79 -10.29 2.23 8.19
C LYS A 79 -8.99 2.65 7.50
N VAL A 80 -8.69 2.02 6.36
CA VAL A 80 -7.49 2.35 5.58
C VAL A 80 -7.58 3.76 5.02
N LYS A 81 -8.76 4.19 4.56
CA LYS A 81 -8.98 5.56 4.09
C LYS A 81 -8.71 6.60 5.18
N LYS A 82 -9.22 6.38 6.40
CA LYS A 82 -9.01 7.28 7.55
C LYS A 82 -7.53 7.32 7.94
N PHE A 83 -6.89 6.17 8.07
CA PHE A 83 -5.48 6.08 8.46
C PHE A 83 -4.56 6.73 7.42
N SER A 84 -4.74 6.39 6.14
CA SER A 84 -3.95 6.94 5.03
C SER A 84 -4.11 8.46 4.94
N LYS A 85 -5.34 8.99 5.08
CA LYS A 85 -5.58 10.44 5.07
C LYS A 85 -4.87 11.14 6.22
N LYS A 86 -4.98 10.60 7.44
CA LYS A 86 -4.32 11.17 8.63
C LYS A 86 -2.80 11.20 8.44
N ARG A 87 -2.19 10.07 8.05
CA ARG A 87 -0.75 9.97 7.83
C ARG A 87 -0.27 10.87 6.70
N TYR A 88 -1.02 10.97 5.62
CA TYR A 88 -0.67 11.84 4.50
C TYR A 88 -0.58 13.31 4.93
N VAL A 89 -1.55 13.81 5.72
CA VAL A 89 -1.54 15.20 6.21
C VAL A 89 -0.34 15.46 7.12
N GLU A 90 -0.06 14.55 8.05
CA GLU A 90 1.08 14.64 8.97
C GLU A 90 2.43 14.68 8.22
N ILE A 91 2.60 13.79 7.24
CA ILE A 91 3.82 13.74 6.40
C ILE A 91 3.96 15.03 5.59
N LYS A 92 2.86 15.51 4.99
CA LYS A 92 2.85 16.75 4.20
C LYS A 92 3.23 17.95 5.05
N GLU A 93 2.70 18.06 6.26
CA GLU A 93 3.03 19.13 7.19
C GLU A 93 4.48 19.06 7.66
N THR A 94 4.95 17.87 8.06
CA THR A 94 6.34 17.63 8.46
C THR A 94 7.32 18.01 7.34
N ASN A 95 7.01 17.61 6.11
CA ASN A 95 7.81 17.98 4.93
C ASN A 95 7.81 19.50 4.68
N ARG A 96 6.67 20.18 4.82
CA ARG A 96 6.60 21.64 4.71
C ARG A 96 7.48 22.33 5.74
N ARG A 97 7.40 21.91 7.02
CA ARG A 97 8.24 22.45 8.10
C ARG A 97 9.73 22.22 7.82
N ARG A 98 10.10 21.02 7.37
CA ARG A 98 11.47 20.68 6.99
C ARG A 98 12.00 21.57 5.87
N ILE A 99 11.21 21.79 4.81
CA ILE A 99 11.57 22.66 3.69
C ILE A 99 11.73 24.12 4.15
N ALA A 100 10.82 24.62 5.00
CA ALA A 100 10.91 25.96 5.54
C ALA A 100 12.18 26.16 6.39
N ALA A 101 12.51 25.20 7.26
CA ALA A 101 13.74 25.21 8.04
C ALA A 101 15.00 25.22 7.15
N MET A 102 15.04 24.39 6.10
CA MET A 102 16.14 24.37 5.13
C MET A 102 16.30 25.71 4.41
N LYS A 103 15.20 26.33 3.98
CA LYS A 103 15.22 27.67 3.35
C LYS A 103 15.72 28.74 4.32
N HIS A 104 15.28 28.70 5.57
CA HIS A 104 15.73 29.63 6.61
C HIS A 104 17.24 29.50 6.86
N MET A 105 17.74 28.28 7.04
CA MET A 105 19.18 28.04 7.22
C MET A 105 20.01 28.50 6.02
N LYS A 106 19.53 28.29 4.79
CA LYS A 106 20.20 28.79 3.58
C LYS A 106 20.30 30.32 3.56
N ARG A 107 19.22 31.02 3.95
CA ARG A 107 19.22 32.49 4.06
C ARG A 107 20.23 32.99 5.10
N LEU A 108 20.31 32.34 6.26
CA LEU A 108 21.27 32.71 7.31
C LEU A 108 22.73 32.50 6.86
N LYS A 109 23.03 31.40 6.15
CA LYS A 109 24.38 31.16 5.59
C LYS A 109 24.77 32.22 4.56
N ASN A 110 23.84 32.62 3.70
CA ASN A 110 24.10 33.65 2.68
C ASN A 110 24.30 35.05 3.26
N LYS A 111 23.73 35.36 4.43
CA LYS A 111 23.95 36.65 5.13
C LYS A 111 25.28 36.74 5.88
N LYS A 112 25.92 35.60 6.15
CA LYS A 112 27.24 35.52 6.81
C LYS A 112 28.42 35.52 5.83
N LYS A 113 28.13 35.50 4.52
CA LYS A 113 29.07 35.67 3.43
C LYS A 113 28.99 37.10 2.95
#